data_AF-A0A831T1P4-F1
#
_entry.id   AF-A0A831T1P4-F1
#
_cell.length_a   1.000
_cell.length_b   1.000
_cell.length_c   1.000
_cell.angle_alpha   90.00
_cell.angle_beta   90.00
_cell.angle_gamma   90.00
#
_symmetry.space_group_name_H-M   'P 1'
#
loop_
_entity.id
_entity.type
_entity.pdbx_description
1 polymer ?
#
loop_
_entity_poly.entity_id
_entity_poly.type
_entity_poly.pdbx_seq_one_letter_code
_entity_poly.pdbx_strand_id
1 'polypeptide(L)' 'MKINQGLPPATQERLNELIKKRRAESITAKELRELKRLTNQVEKLDLERLKLLTELAALRGIPLRKLIKQLRLKPVPHD' A
#
# COMPACT_ATOMS: atom_id res chain seq x y z
N MET A 1 7.89 -12.97 -7.26
CA MET A 1 8.64 -11.78 -6.80
C MET A 1 7.72 -10.93 -5.93
N LYS A 2 7.81 -11.05 -4.59
CA LYS A 2 6.84 -10.46 -3.63
C LYS A 2 6.83 -8.93 -3.59
N ILE A 3 7.90 -8.28 -4.04
CA ILE A 3 8.10 -6.82 -4.01
C ILE A 3 7.09 -6.04 -4.90
N ASN A 4 6.51 -6.70 -5.90
CA ASN A 4 5.60 -6.09 -6.88
C ASN A 4 4.11 -6.42 -6.62
N GLN A 5 3.79 -7.12 -5.53
CA GLN A 5 2.41 -7.43 -5.20
C GLN A 5 1.83 -6.25 -4.41
N GLY A 6 1.07 -5.40 -5.09
CA GLY A 6 0.14 -4.48 -4.43
C GLY A 6 -1.00 -5.25 -3.75
N LEU A 7 -1.95 -4.54 -3.16
CA LEU A 7 -3.16 -5.16 -2.61
C LEU A 7 -3.87 -6.01 -3.66
N PRO A 8 -4.49 -7.15 -3.26
CA PRO A 8 -5.38 -7.88 -4.14
C PRO A 8 -6.44 -6.93 -4.74
N PRO A 9 -6.76 -7.04 -6.04
CA PRO A 9 -7.70 -6.12 -6.70
C PRO A 9 -9.02 -5.95 -5.94
N ALA A 10 -9.61 -7.05 -5.47
CA ALA A 10 -10.83 -7.04 -4.67
C ALA A 10 -10.68 -6.28 -3.34
N THR A 11 -9.52 -6.37 -2.68
CA THR A 11 -9.24 -5.64 -1.45
C THR A 11 -9.08 -4.14 -1.72
N GLN A 12 -8.41 -3.78 -2.83
CA GLN A 12 -8.26 -2.39 -3.26
C GLN A 12 -9.60 -1.77 -3.64
N GLU A 13 -10.45 -2.49 -4.37
CA GLU A 13 -11.81 -2.07 -4.72
C GLU A 13 -12.64 -1.83 -3.46
N ARG A 14 -12.63 -2.79 -2.52
CA ARG A 14 -13.35 -2.64 -1.24
C ARG A 14 -12.88 -1.44 -0.44
N LEU A 15 -11.56 -1.22 -0.37
CA LEU A 15 -10.99 -0.04 0.30
C LEU A 15 -11.50 1.26 -0.35
N ASN A 16 -11.48 1.33 -1.69
CA ASN A 16 -11.94 2.48 -2.45
C ASN A 16 -13.44 2.77 -2.22
N GLU A 17 -14.27 1.73 -2.17
CA GLU A 17 -15.69 1.86 -1.84
C GLU A 17 -15.92 2.45 -0.46
N LEU A 18 -15.22 1.92 0.56
CA LEU A 18 -15.35 2.39 1.94
C LEU A 18 -14.87 3.83 2.09
N ILE A 19 -13.80 4.22 1.39
CA ILE A 19 -13.34 5.61 1.34
C ILE A 19 -14.40 6.52 0.70
N LYS A 20 -15.03 6.10 -0.40
CA LYS A 20 -16.13 6.84 -1.04
C LYS A 20 -17.31 7.02 -0.08
N LYS A 21 -17.75 5.95 0.59
CA LYS A 21 -18.83 6.01 1.59
C LYS A 21 -18.48 6.94 2.75
N ARG A 22 -17.24 6.92 3.23
CA ARG A 22 -16.75 7.82 4.29
C ARG A 22 -16.84 9.29 3.84
N ARG A 23 -16.39 9.59 2.62
CA ARG A 23 -16.44 10.96 2.05
C ARG A 23 -17.87 11.44 1.82
N ALA A 24 -18.77 10.51 1.50
CA ALA A 24 -20.20 10.79 1.33
C ALA A 24 -20.98 10.74 2.66
N GLU A 25 -20.30 10.61 3.82
CA GLU A 25 -20.90 10.50 5.16
C GLU A 25 -21.95 9.39 5.33
N SER A 26 -22.00 8.44 4.39
CA SER A 26 -22.95 7.31 4.37
C SER A 26 -22.35 6.02 4.93
N ILE A 27 -21.14 6.09 5.48
CA ILE A 27 -20.44 4.93 6.03
C ILE A 27 -21.06 4.51 7.37
N THR A 28 -21.36 3.21 7.49
CA THR A 28 -21.83 2.67 8.77
C THR A 28 -20.70 2.46 9.76
N ALA A 29 -21.00 2.35 11.05
CA ALA A 29 -19.99 2.04 12.08
C ALA A 29 -19.25 0.71 11.82
N LYS A 30 -19.93 -0.29 11.24
CA LYS A 30 -19.33 -1.57 10.85
C LYS A 30 -18.32 -1.38 9.71
N GLU A 31 -18.71 -0.63 8.68
CA GLU A 31 -17.86 -0.31 7.54
C GLU A 31 -16.68 0.59 7.92
N LEU A 32 -16.85 1.49 8.88
CA LEU A 32 -15.75 2.31 9.39
C LEU A 32 -14.70 1.46 10.11
N ARG A 33 -15.12 0.45 10.89
CA ARG A 33 -14.19 -0.52 11.49
C ARG A 33 -13.49 -1.36 10.43
N GLU A 34 -14.21 -1.77 9.38
CA GLU A 34 -13.64 -2.48 8.25
C GLU A 34 -12.59 -1.63 7.53
N LEU A 35 -12.90 -0.35 7.26
CA LEU A 35 -11.98 0.61 6.65
C LEU A 35 -10.69 0.75 7.45
N LYS A 36 -10.79 0.96 8.78
CA LYS A 36 -9.62 1.03 9.67
C LYS A 36 -8.78 -0.24 9.60
N ARG A 37 -9.41 -1.41 9.61
CA ARG A 37 -8.70 -2.69 9.53
C ARG A 37 -7.97 -2.84 8.19
N LEU A 38 -8.62 -2.49 7.08
CA LEU A 38 -8.02 -2.55 5.75
C LEU A 38 -6.85 -1.58 5.62
N THR A 39 -7.02 -0.32 6.06
CA THR A 39 -5.93 0.68 6.09
C THR A 39 -4.72 0.18 6.87
N ASN A 40 -4.91 -0.37 8.07
CA ASN A 40 -3.81 -0.92 8.87
C ASN A 40 -3.10 -2.10 8.17
N GLN A 41 -3.82 -2.88 7.37
CA GLN A 41 -3.21 -3.96 6.58
C GLN A 41 -2.36 -3.40 5.43
N VAL A 42 -2.84 -2.35 4.75
CA VAL A 42 -2.09 -1.65 3.70
C VAL A 42 -0.78 -1.11 4.26
N GLU A 43 -0.85 -0.36 5.36
CA GLU A 43 0.34 0.25 5.98
C GLU A 43 1.40 -0.78 6.37
N LYS A 44 0.98 -1.93 6.92
CA LYS A 44 1.90 -3.03 7.25
C LYS A 44 2.58 -3.60 6.01
N LEU A 45 1.81 -3.84 4.94
CA LEU A 45 2.36 -4.35 3.68
C LEU A 45 3.33 -3.34 3.06
N ASP A 46 3.01 -2.04 3.12
CA ASP A 46 3.89 -0.98 2.60
C ASP A 46 5.20 -0.88 3.40
N LEU A 47 5.15 -1.02 4.72
CA LEU A 47 6.34 -1.07 5.56
C LEU A 47 7.22 -2.29 5.25
N GLU A 48 6.63 -3.48 5.11
CA GLU A 48 7.36 -4.70 4.74
C GLU A 48 8.00 -4.56 3.36
N ARG A 49 7.26 -3.99 2.40
CA ARG A 49 7.75 -3.72 1.05
C ARG A 49 8.92 -2.73 1.06
N LEU A 50 8.83 -1.66 1.86
CA LEU A 50 9.90 -0.68 1.99
C LEU A 50 11.17 -1.30 2.57
N LYS A 51 11.04 -2.18 3.57
CA LYS A 51 12.18 -2.95 4.12
C LYS A 51 12.85 -3.80 3.03
N LEU A 52 12.06 -4.59 2.29
CA LEU A 52 12.57 -5.42 1.20
C LEU A 52 13.24 -4.61 0.08
N LEU A 53 12.68 -3.46 -0.27
CA LEU A 53 13.28 -2.57 -1.27
C LEU A 53 14.59 -1.94 -0.77
N THR A 54 14.66 -1.61 0.52
CA THR A 54 15.86 -1.07 1.15
C THR A 54 16.99 -2.10 1.17
N GLU A 55 16.67 -3.34 1.57
CA GLU A 55 17.61 -4.47 1.54
C GLU A 55 18.10 -4.75 0.12
N LEU A 56 17.19 -4.78 -0.86
CA LEU A 56 17.54 -4.99 -2.26
C LEU A 56 18.43 -3.86 -2.82
N ALA A 57 18.20 -2.61 -2.39
CA ALA A 57 19.00 -1.47 -2.80
C ALA A 57 20.43 -1.58 -2.23
N ALA A 58 20.54 -1.98 -0.95
CA ALA A 58 21.83 -2.23 -0.29
C ALA A 58 22.61 -3.36 -0.97
N LEU A 59 21.97 -4.51 -1.25
CA LEU A 59 22.59 -5.64 -1.95
C LEU A 59 23.10 -5.28 -3.35
N ARG A 60 22.42 -4.36 -4.03
CA ARG A 60 22.80 -3.88 -5.37
C ARG A 60 23.77 -2.70 -5.35
N GLY A 61 24.10 -2.15 -4.18
CA GLY A 61 24.95 -0.97 -4.04
C GLY A 61 24.39 0.28 -4.74
N ILE A 62 23.06 0.39 -4.86
CA ILE A 62 22.40 1.54 -5.51
C ILE A 62 21.46 2.25 -4.55
N PRO A 63 21.25 3.57 -4.70
CA PRO A 63 20.26 4.28 -3.90
C PRO A 63 18.84 3.72 -4.11
N LEU A 64 18.03 3.66 -3.04
CA LEU A 64 16.64 3.19 -3.08
C LEU A 64 15.82 3.88 -4.18
N ARG A 65 15.95 5.20 -4.35
CA ARG A 65 15.28 5.95 -5.42
C ARG A 65 15.62 5.43 -6.82
N LYS A 66 16.86 5.00 -7.04
CA LYS A 66 17.35 4.47 -8.32
C LYS A 66 16.76 3.08 -8.55
N LEU A 67 16.72 2.25 -7.50
CA LEU A 67 16.07 0.95 -7.54
C LEU A 67 14.57 1.05 -7.87
N ILE A 68 13.83 1.94 -7.19
CA ILE A 68 12.39 2.17 -7.44
C ILE A 68 12.14 2.55 -8.91
N LYS A 69 12.97 3.45 -9.48
CA LYS A 69 12.90 3.81 -10.91
C LYS A 69 13.20 2.62 -11.83
N GLN A 70 14.24 1.83 -11.53
CA GLN A 70 14.60 0.65 -12.32
C GLN A 70 13.52 -0.43 -12.32
N LEU A 71 12.86 -0.63 -11.18
CA LEU A 71 11.76 -1.57 -11.05
C LEU A 71 10.42 -1.03 -11.58
N ARG A 72 10.41 0.20 -12.13
CA ARG A 72 9.20 0.92 -12.59
C ARG A 72 8.10 0.93 -11.54
N LEU A 73 8.48 0.97 -10.26
CA LEU A 73 7.53 1.03 -9.16
C LEU A 73 7.04 2.46 -9.03
N LYS A 74 5.72 2.62 -8.93
CA LYS A 74 5.15 3.90 -8.51
C LYS A 74 5.52 4.12 -7.03
N PRO A 75 5.96 5.33 -6.64
CA PRO A 75 6.14 5.65 -5.23
C PRO A 75 4.82 5.40 -4.50
N VAL A 76 4.90 4.83 -3.30
CA VAL A 76 3.74 4.74 -2.42
C VAL A 76 3.35 6.18 -2.05
N PRO A 77 2.14 6.65 -2.39
CA PRO A 77 1.68 7.94 -1.92
C PRO A 77 1.51 7.85 -0.40
N HIS A 78 2.22 8.71 0.32
CA HIS A 78 1.93 9.00 1.72
C HIS A 78 1.06 10.26 1.72
N ASP A 79 -0.26 10.09 1.82
CA ASP A 79 -1.19 11.18 2.18
C ASP A 79 -1.28 11.27 3.71
#